data_AF-A0A7V0IVL8-F1
#
_entry.id   AF-A0A7V0IVL8-F1
#
_cell.length_a   1.000
_cell.length_b   1.000
_cell.length_c   1.000
_cell.angle_alpha   90.00
_cell.angle_beta   90.00
_cell.angle_gamma   90.00
#
_symmetry.space_group_name_H-M   'P 1'
#
loop_
_entity.id
_entity.type
_entity.pdbx_description
1 polymer ?
#
loop_
_entity_poly.entity_id
_entity_poly.type
_entity_poly.pdbx_seq_one_letter_code
_entity_poly.pdbx_strand_id
1 'polypeptide(L)'
;MLIRTVLLVLFSTLLLYAQQGFSFENKIVNVSGKGCKHGIEKLHDSPYAVLVFCEDALGSYLSIIYLDKMMAPIDGAWSLDNRYWQHDFWSRDVTSYYFDSLNTLLFISTSEIYGEGGIYRLDLKNKKFKKLTASTLKDGKVYQIQTVDRKKDILKYVVTMDGKIEQKASIPLR
;
A
#
# COMPACT_ATOMS: atom_id res chain seq x y z
N MET A 1 20.97 13.38 50.18
CA MET A 1 21.76 13.06 48.96
C MET A 1 21.20 11.88 48.18
N LEU A 2 20.64 10.83 48.83
CA LEU A 2 20.07 9.65 48.14
C LEU A 2 18.92 9.91 47.16
N ILE A 3 18.04 10.90 47.43
CA ILE A 3 16.82 11.14 46.64
C ILE A 3 17.13 11.65 45.21
N ARG A 4 18.23 12.39 45.03
CA ARG A 4 18.63 12.90 43.70
C ARG A 4 19.13 11.79 42.77
N THR A 5 19.79 10.77 43.32
CA THR A 5 20.35 9.67 42.53
C THR A 5 19.25 8.72 42.04
N VAL A 6 18.22 8.48 42.84
CA VAL A 6 17.09 7.61 42.47
C VAL A 6 16.25 8.22 41.35
N LEU A 7 16.03 9.55 41.36
CA LEU A 7 15.28 10.24 40.29
C LEU A 7 16.01 10.21 38.94
N LEU A 8 17.35 10.31 38.95
CA LEU A 8 18.17 10.27 37.72
C LEU A 8 18.16 8.89 37.05
N VAL A 9 18.08 7.81 37.83
CA VAL A 9 18.00 6.43 37.32
C VAL A 9 16.60 6.10 36.78
N LEU A 10 15.54 6.64 37.39
CA LEU A 10 14.17 6.51 36.87
C LEU A 10 13.96 7.32 35.58
N PHE A 11 14.57 8.48 35.44
CA PHE A 11 14.45 9.30 34.23
C PHE A 11 15.20 8.69 33.03
N SER A 12 16.38 8.08 33.25
CA SER A 12 17.14 7.41 32.19
C SER A 12 16.48 6.12 31.70
N THR A 13 15.82 5.38 32.59
CA THR A 13 15.07 4.15 32.22
C THR A 13 13.78 4.46 31.45
N LEU A 14 13.07 5.55 31.76
CA LEU A 14 11.92 6.01 30.97
C LEU A 14 12.30 6.50 29.56
N LEU A 15 13.47 7.15 29.40
CA LEU A 15 13.98 7.58 28.10
C LEU A 15 14.41 6.41 27.20
N LEU A 16 14.90 5.31 27.77
CA LEU A 16 15.24 4.09 27.02
C LEU A 16 13.99 3.36 26.51
N TYR A 17 12.88 3.39 27.25
CA TYR A 17 11.61 2.80 26.78
C TYR A 17 10.96 3.61 25.66
N ALA A 18 11.13 4.94 25.64
CA ALA A 18 10.61 5.80 24.58
C ALA A 18 11.30 5.60 23.21
N GLN A 19 12.43 4.89 23.18
CA GLN A 19 13.17 4.58 21.95
C GLN A 19 12.86 3.21 21.34
N GLN A 20 11.91 2.45 21.89
CA GLN A 20 11.30 1.35 21.14
C GLN A 20 10.36 1.92 20.08
N GLY A 21 10.95 2.59 19.08
CA GLY A 21 10.28 2.90 17.84
C GLY A 21 9.86 1.58 17.22
N PHE A 22 8.59 1.24 17.35
CA PHE A 22 7.95 0.18 16.58
C PHE A 22 8.11 0.53 15.10
N SER A 23 9.14 -0.01 14.47
CA SER A 23 9.29 0.04 13.02
C SER A 23 8.38 -1.03 12.44
N PHE A 24 7.09 -0.71 12.28
CA PHE A 24 6.20 -1.51 11.44
C PHE A 24 6.69 -1.41 9.99
N GLU A 25 7.37 -2.48 9.57
CA GLU A 25 7.85 -2.62 8.21
C GLU A 25 6.68 -3.04 7.33
N ASN A 26 5.91 -2.05 6.86
CA ASN A 26 4.92 -2.28 5.81
C ASN A 26 5.58 -2.97 4.63
N LYS A 27 5.04 -4.14 4.30
CA LYS A 27 5.58 -5.05 3.33
C LYS A 27 4.98 -4.76 1.96
N ILE A 28 5.81 -4.86 0.92
CA ILE A 28 5.32 -4.93 -0.46
C ILE A 28 4.74 -6.33 -0.67
N VAL A 29 3.48 -6.40 -1.06
CA VAL A 29 2.79 -7.66 -1.30
C VAL A 29 2.72 -7.89 -2.81
N ASN A 30 3.38 -8.94 -3.29
CA ASN A 30 3.19 -9.41 -4.67
C ASN A 30 1.93 -10.28 -4.70
N VAL A 31 1.02 -9.98 -5.62
CA VAL A 31 -0.21 -10.74 -5.83
C VAL A 31 -0.30 -11.31 -7.25
N SER A 32 0.75 -11.22 -8.07
CA SER A 32 0.75 -11.81 -9.42
C SER A 32 0.94 -13.34 -9.39
N GLY A 33 0.16 -14.07 -10.19
CA GLY A 33 0.32 -15.51 -10.41
C GLY A 33 0.39 -16.32 -9.10
N LYS A 34 1.45 -17.11 -8.93
CA LYS A 34 1.65 -17.93 -7.71
C LYS A 34 1.82 -17.11 -6.42
N GLY A 35 2.09 -15.81 -6.53
CA GLY A 35 2.17 -14.90 -5.38
C GLY A 35 0.79 -14.54 -4.81
N CYS A 36 -0.29 -14.73 -5.59
CA CYS A 36 -1.63 -14.35 -5.19
C CYS A 36 -2.14 -15.18 -4.00
N LYS A 37 -2.75 -14.50 -3.03
CA LYS A 37 -3.48 -15.11 -1.91
C LYS A 37 -4.86 -14.50 -1.83
N HIS A 38 -5.88 -15.31 -2.12
CA HIS A 38 -7.27 -14.86 -2.11
C HIS A 38 -7.70 -14.59 -0.66
N GLY A 39 -8.38 -13.47 -0.42
CA GLY A 39 -8.98 -13.16 0.87
C GLY A 39 -8.74 -11.74 1.35
N ILE A 40 -9.05 -11.52 2.63
CA ILE A 40 -8.97 -10.22 3.27
C ILE A 40 -7.66 -10.11 4.04
N GLU A 41 -6.90 -9.05 3.77
CA GLU A 41 -5.72 -8.66 4.51
C GLU A 41 -6.00 -7.34 5.24
N LYS A 42 -6.17 -7.42 6.57
CA LYS A 42 -6.27 -6.24 7.43
C LYS A 42 -4.86 -5.75 7.77
N LEU A 43 -4.64 -4.47 7.59
CA LEU A 43 -3.40 -3.83 7.99
C LEU A 43 -3.44 -3.48 9.49
N HIS A 44 -2.31 -3.63 10.17
CA HIS A 44 -2.20 -3.33 11.60
C HIS A 44 -2.56 -1.86 11.87
N ASP A 45 -3.38 -1.60 12.89
CA ASP A 45 -3.84 -0.27 13.28
C ASP A 45 -4.42 0.58 12.14
N SER A 46 -5.07 -0.07 11.17
CA SER A 46 -5.75 0.59 10.06
C SER A 46 -7.25 0.31 10.08
N PRO A 47 -8.11 1.29 9.79
CA PRO A 47 -9.53 1.06 9.54
C PRO A 47 -9.77 0.42 8.17
N TYR A 48 -8.73 0.29 7.35
CA TYR A 48 -8.79 -0.25 6.00
C TYR A 48 -8.26 -1.68 5.93
N ALA A 49 -8.86 -2.47 5.04
CA ALA A 49 -8.34 -3.76 4.60
C ALA A 49 -8.38 -3.87 3.09
N VAL A 50 -7.54 -4.77 2.57
CA VAL A 50 -7.54 -5.18 1.17
C VAL A 50 -8.30 -6.48 1.05
N LEU A 51 -9.18 -6.60 0.06
CA LEU A 51 -9.73 -7.87 -0.39
C LEU A 51 -9.12 -8.19 -1.76
N VAL A 52 -8.34 -9.27 -1.80
CA VAL A 52 -7.69 -9.76 -3.02
C VAL A 52 -8.50 -10.93 -3.58
N PHE A 53 -8.82 -10.85 -4.87
CA PHE A 53 -9.41 -11.93 -5.65
C PHE A 53 -8.35 -12.48 -6.59
N CYS A 54 -7.95 -13.74 -6.37
CA CYS A 54 -7.08 -14.45 -7.29
C CYS A 54 -7.92 -15.11 -8.38
N GLU A 55 -8.10 -14.41 -9.49
CA GLU A 55 -8.62 -15.04 -10.70
C GLU A 55 -7.45 -15.73 -11.41
N ASP A 56 -7.70 -16.91 -11.97
CA ASP A 56 -6.65 -17.74 -12.58
C ASP A 56 -6.03 -17.05 -13.81
N ALA A 57 -6.59 -17.28 -14.99
CA ALA A 57 -6.08 -16.70 -16.23
C ALA A 57 -6.35 -15.20 -16.37
N LEU A 58 -7.16 -14.59 -15.49
CA LEU A 58 -7.64 -13.20 -15.62
C LEU A 58 -6.87 -12.21 -14.74
N GLY A 59 -5.83 -12.66 -14.04
CA GLY A 59 -5.02 -11.84 -13.15
C GLY A 59 -5.67 -11.63 -11.78
N SER A 60 -5.09 -10.75 -10.97
CA SER A 60 -5.56 -10.54 -9.59
C SER A 60 -6.34 -9.24 -9.47
N TYR A 61 -7.44 -9.27 -8.72
CA TYR A 61 -8.27 -8.09 -8.49
C TYR A 61 -8.18 -7.66 -7.04
N LEU A 62 -8.39 -6.38 -6.80
CA LEU A 62 -8.23 -5.79 -5.48
C LEU A 62 -9.38 -4.84 -5.15
N SER A 63 -9.92 -4.93 -3.95
CA SER A 63 -10.90 -3.98 -3.41
C SER A 63 -10.44 -3.49 -2.04
N ILE A 64 -10.85 -2.28 -1.66
CA ILE A 64 -10.60 -1.70 -0.34
C ILE A 64 -11.88 -1.75 0.49
N ILE A 65 -11.75 -2.19 1.73
CA ILE A 65 -12.85 -2.32 2.68
C ILE A 65 -12.58 -1.44 3.89
N TYR A 66 -13.59 -0.67 4.33
CA TYR A 66 -13.59 0.02 5.62
C TYR A 66 -14.19 -0.88 6.72
N LEU A 67 -13.35 -1.32 7.64
CA LEU A 67 -13.70 -2.31 8.67
C LEU A 67 -14.16 -1.72 10.00
N ASP A 68 -13.77 -0.49 10.32
CA ASP A 68 -14.02 0.06 11.66
C ASP A 68 -15.45 0.61 11.84
N LYS A 69 -15.77 0.95 13.09
CA LYS A 69 -17.02 1.66 13.43
C LYS A 69 -16.96 3.04 12.81
N MET A 70 -18.04 3.46 12.16
CA MET A 70 -18.08 4.75 11.50
C MET A 70 -18.30 5.90 12.48
N MET A 71 -17.47 6.92 12.34
CA MET A 71 -17.48 8.20 13.04
C MET A 71 -17.50 9.33 12.01
N ALA A 72 -18.69 9.74 11.58
CA ALA A 72 -18.81 10.92 10.72
C ALA A 72 -18.48 12.21 11.52
N PRO A 73 -17.71 13.16 10.96
CA PRO A 73 -17.12 13.22 9.62
C PRO A 73 -15.64 12.75 9.55
N ILE A 74 -15.12 12.14 10.61
CA ILE A 74 -13.70 11.77 10.76
C ILE A 74 -13.25 10.84 9.62
N ASP A 75 -14.15 9.94 9.21
CA ASP A 75 -13.89 8.90 8.22
C ASP A 75 -13.90 9.39 6.76
N GLY A 76 -13.99 10.70 6.52
CA GLY A 76 -13.87 11.27 5.18
C GLY A 76 -14.98 10.82 4.23
N ALA A 77 -14.61 10.22 3.09
CA ALA A 77 -15.55 9.84 2.03
C ALA A 77 -16.27 8.50 2.28
N TRP A 78 -16.03 7.85 3.41
CA TRP A 78 -16.65 6.57 3.75
C TRP A 78 -17.97 6.78 4.51
N SER A 79 -18.96 5.95 4.20
CA SER A 79 -20.29 5.94 4.82
C SER A 79 -20.81 4.51 4.95
N LEU A 80 -21.85 4.30 5.77
CA LEU A 80 -22.31 2.95 6.14
C LEU A 80 -22.68 2.09 4.92
N ASP A 81 -23.22 2.73 3.90
CA ASP A 81 -23.62 2.20 2.59
C ASP A 81 -22.47 2.17 1.55
N ASN A 82 -21.30 2.73 1.86
CA ASN A 82 -20.18 2.90 0.94
C ASN A 82 -18.85 2.37 1.51
N ARG A 83 -18.91 1.25 2.25
CA ARG A 83 -17.77 0.61 2.91
C ARG A 83 -16.79 -0.11 1.98
N TYR A 84 -17.13 -0.23 0.70
CA TYR A 84 -16.32 -0.89 -0.31
C TYR A 84 -15.85 0.13 -1.34
N TRP A 85 -14.65 -0.06 -1.86
CA TRP A 85 -14.11 0.77 -2.92
C TRP A 85 -13.33 -0.07 -3.90
N GLN A 86 -13.74 0.00 -5.16
CA GLN A 86 -13.09 -0.65 -6.28
C GLN A 86 -13.22 0.28 -7.49
N HIS A 87 -12.24 0.24 -8.39
CA HIS A 87 -12.28 1.02 -9.62
C HIS A 87 -11.45 0.37 -10.72
N ASP A 88 -12.02 0.26 -11.91
CA ASP A 88 -11.47 -0.42 -13.08
C ASP A 88 -10.00 -0.09 -13.41
N PHE A 89 -9.52 1.13 -13.15
CA PHE A 89 -8.15 1.53 -13.48
C PHE A 89 -7.09 0.89 -12.60
N TRP A 90 -7.35 0.73 -11.30
CA TRP A 90 -6.34 0.27 -10.35
C TRP A 90 -6.68 -1.08 -9.72
N SER A 91 -7.93 -1.54 -9.81
CA SER A 91 -8.37 -2.78 -9.16
C SER A 91 -8.22 -4.02 -10.01
N ARG A 92 -7.86 -3.88 -11.28
CA ARG A 92 -7.80 -4.97 -12.26
C ARG A 92 -6.36 -5.35 -12.55
N ASP A 93 -6.09 -6.65 -12.57
CA ASP A 93 -4.79 -7.22 -12.90
C ASP A 93 -3.65 -6.60 -12.07
N VAL A 94 -3.89 -6.55 -10.78
CA VAL A 94 -2.96 -6.07 -9.77
C VAL A 94 -1.80 -7.05 -9.66
N THR A 95 -0.58 -6.52 -9.67
CA THR A 95 0.65 -7.31 -9.64
C THR A 95 1.33 -7.22 -8.28
N SER A 96 1.29 -6.04 -7.67
CA SER A 96 1.74 -5.81 -6.30
C SER A 96 1.12 -4.56 -5.70
N TYR A 97 1.09 -4.49 -4.36
CA TYR A 97 0.63 -3.34 -3.63
C TYR A 97 1.49 -3.05 -2.38
N TYR A 98 1.41 -1.82 -1.86
CA TYR A 98 2.15 -1.35 -0.70
C TYR A 98 1.39 -0.25 0.03
N PHE A 99 1.20 -0.41 1.35
CA PHE A 99 0.65 0.65 2.20
C PHE A 99 1.74 1.56 2.74
N ASP A 100 1.49 2.86 2.75
CA ASP A 100 2.37 3.80 3.44
C ASP A 100 2.36 3.59 4.95
N SER A 101 3.40 4.06 5.64
CA SER A 101 3.57 3.87 7.09
C SER A 101 2.47 4.45 7.96
N LEU A 102 1.64 5.35 7.41
CA LEU A 102 0.54 5.98 8.11
C LEU A 102 -0.82 5.34 7.80
N ASN A 103 -0.84 4.30 6.95
CA ASN A 103 -2.05 3.62 6.50
C ASN A 103 -3.08 4.57 5.87
N THR A 104 -2.61 5.69 5.30
CA THR A 104 -3.45 6.70 4.64
C THR A 104 -3.39 6.60 3.12
N LEU A 105 -2.32 5.99 2.60
CA LEU A 105 -2.07 5.82 1.19
C LEU A 105 -1.82 4.36 0.86
N LEU A 106 -2.37 3.94 -0.27
CA LEU A 106 -2.08 2.64 -0.86
C LEU A 106 -1.50 2.84 -2.27
N PHE A 107 -0.37 2.21 -2.53
CA PHE A 107 0.24 2.15 -3.84
C PHE A 107 -0.09 0.80 -4.47
N ILE A 108 -0.60 0.83 -5.69
CA ILE A 108 -0.96 -0.36 -6.45
C ILE A 108 -0.21 -0.34 -7.76
N SER A 109 0.30 -1.49 -8.18
CA SER A 109 0.81 -1.70 -9.53
C SER A 109 -0.09 -2.66 -10.28
N THR A 110 -0.32 -2.38 -11.55
CA THR A 110 -1.14 -3.23 -12.42
C THR A 110 -0.40 -3.59 -13.70
N SER A 111 -0.85 -4.67 -14.33
CA SER A 111 -0.41 -5.10 -15.65
C SER A 111 -1.30 -4.49 -16.76
N GLU A 112 -0.79 -4.43 -17.99
CA GLU A 112 -1.54 -4.04 -19.20
C GLU A 112 -2.23 -5.22 -19.88
N ILE A 113 -2.00 -6.45 -19.42
CA ILE A 113 -2.57 -7.68 -20.01
C ILE A 113 -4.09 -7.69 -19.81
N TYR A 114 -4.55 -7.56 -18.56
CA TYR A 114 -5.98 -7.51 -18.21
C TYR A 114 -6.39 -6.24 -17.44
N GLY A 115 -5.42 -5.38 -17.13
CA GLY A 115 -5.60 -4.10 -16.45
C GLY A 115 -5.25 -2.91 -17.33
N GLU A 116 -4.93 -1.79 -16.67
CA GLU A 116 -4.64 -0.51 -17.32
C GLU A 116 -3.14 -0.15 -17.31
N GLY A 117 -2.31 -1.03 -16.74
CA GLY A 117 -0.89 -0.79 -16.53
C GLY A 117 -0.57 0.39 -15.61
N GLY A 118 0.53 0.31 -14.89
CA GLY A 118 1.12 1.45 -14.20
C GLY A 118 1.11 1.35 -12.69
N ILE A 119 1.54 2.45 -12.07
CA ILE A 119 1.52 2.63 -10.61
C ILE A 119 0.45 3.64 -10.26
N TYR A 120 -0.40 3.31 -9.29
CA TYR A 120 -1.48 4.15 -8.78
C TYR A 120 -1.22 4.46 -7.31
N ARG A 121 -1.48 5.71 -6.92
CA ARG A 121 -1.57 6.13 -5.52
C ARG A 121 -3.03 6.35 -5.18
N LEU A 122 -3.50 5.69 -4.13
CA LEU A 122 -4.83 5.83 -3.58
C LEU A 122 -4.75 6.61 -2.27
N ASP A 123 -5.55 7.66 -2.14
CA ASP A 123 -5.88 8.33 -0.90
C ASP A 123 -7.09 7.62 -0.30
N LEU A 124 -6.82 6.83 0.75
CA LEU A 124 -7.82 5.96 1.35
C LEU A 124 -8.91 6.79 2.03
N LYS A 125 -8.56 7.86 2.74
CA LYS A 125 -9.53 8.71 3.45
C LYS A 125 -10.52 9.38 2.50
N ASN A 126 -10.03 9.87 1.37
CA ASN A 126 -10.85 10.63 0.42
C ASN A 126 -11.44 9.78 -0.73
N LYS A 127 -11.14 8.47 -0.78
CA LYS A 127 -11.50 7.58 -1.91
C LYS A 127 -11.09 8.16 -3.27
N LYS A 128 -9.89 8.75 -3.34
CA LYS A 128 -9.32 9.35 -4.56
C LYS A 128 -8.12 8.55 -5.02
N PHE A 129 -7.88 8.49 -6.32
CA PHE A 129 -6.69 7.85 -6.86
C PHE A 129 -6.02 8.72 -7.93
N LYS A 130 -4.73 8.50 -8.13
CA LYS A 130 -3.93 9.12 -9.19
C LYS A 130 -2.99 8.09 -9.80
N LYS A 131 -2.97 8.01 -11.13
CA LYS A 131 -1.93 7.27 -11.86
C LYS A 131 -0.64 8.08 -11.81
N LEU A 132 0.45 7.44 -11.41
CA LEU A 132 1.76 8.07 -11.22
C LEU A 132 2.71 7.84 -12.40
N THR A 133 2.43 6.83 -13.22
CA THR A 133 3.17 6.56 -14.44
C THR A 133 2.48 7.20 -15.63
N ALA A 134 3.25 7.55 -16.67
CA ALA A 134 2.68 8.00 -17.93
C ALA A 134 1.80 6.89 -18.54
N SER A 135 0.71 7.28 -19.20
CA SER A 135 -0.09 6.36 -20.01
C SER A 135 0.72 5.97 -21.24
N THR A 136 1.08 4.70 -21.33
CA THR A 136 1.64 4.10 -22.55
C THR A 136 0.53 3.42 -23.36
N LEU A 137 0.78 3.22 -24.65
CA LEU A 137 -0.02 2.28 -25.44
C LEU A 137 0.05 0.92 -24.76
N LYS A 138 -1.07 0.19 -24.70
CA LYS A 138 -1.10 -1.16 -24.14
C LYS A 138 -0.25 -2.09 -25.00
N ASP A 139 0.95 -2.41 -24.53
CA ASP A 139 1.92 -3.29 -25.17
C ASP A 139 2.26 -4.50 -24.28
N GLY A 140 1.41 -4.79 -23.29
CA GLY A 140 1.55 -5.96 -22.42
C GLY A 140 2.56 -5.76 -21.31
N LYS A 141 2.87 -4.51 -20.95
CA LYS A 141 3.77 -4.22 -19.82
C LYS A 141 3.19 -4.66 -18.50
N VAL A 142 4.06 -5.20 -17.66
CA VAL A 142 3.77 -5.58 -16.28
C VAL A 142 4.57 -4.67 -15.37
N TYR A 143 3.88 -3.87 -14.57
CA TYR A 143 4.51 -2.99 -13.58
C TYR A 143 4.61 -3.74 -12.26
N GLN A 144 5.71 -3.60 -11.54
CA GLN A 144 5.87 -4.26 -10.23
C GLN A 144 6.65 -3.38 -9.26
N ILE A 145 6.09 -3.14 -8.08
CA ILE A 145 6.74 -2.46 -6.98
C ILE A 145 7.85 -3.37 -6.43
N GLN A 146 9.07 -2.83 -6.31
CA GLN A 146 10.25 -3.60 -5.89
C GLN A 146 10.68 -3.23 -4.48
N THR A 147 10.84 -1.94 -4.20
CA THR A 147 11.32 -1.45 -2.90
C THR A 147 10.75 -0.06 -2.61
N VAL A 148 10.70 0.29 -1.33
CA VAL A 148 10.36 1.63 -0.88
C VAL A 148 11.52 2.14 -0.03
N ASP A 149 12.16 3.22 -0.48
CA ASP A 149 13.22 3.90 0.27
C ASP A 149 12.58 5.05 1.06
N ARG A 150 12.23 4.76 2.31
CA ARG A 150 11.55 5.73 3.20
C ARG A 150 12.42 6.92 3.56
N LYS A 151 13.75 6.78 3.54
CA LYS A 151 14.66 7.89 3.84
C LYS A 151 14.64 8.93 2.72
N LYS A 152 14.46 8.45 1.48
CA LYS A 152 14.36 9.29 0.28
C LYS A 152 12.93 9.59 -0.15
N ASP A 153 11.94 9.02 0.54
CA ASP A 153 10.51 9.13 0.22
C ASP A 153 10.18 8.72 -1.23
N ILE A 154 10.80 7.63 -1.70
CA ILE A 154 10.62 7.10 -3.06
C ILE A 154 10.15 5.65 -3.08
N LEU A 155 9.27 5.36 -4.04
CA LEU A 155 8.90 4.00 -4.45
C LEU A 155 9.68 3.63 -5.71
N LYS A 156 10.36 2.49 -5.71
CA LYS A 156 11.05 1.94 -6.88
C LYS A 156 10.24 0.80 -7.48
N TYR A 157 10.15 0.79 -8.80
CA TYR A 157 9.43 -0.23 -9.55
C TYR A 157 10.21 -0.68 -10.77
N VAL A 158 9.84 -1.85 -11.29
CA VAL A 158 10.29 -2.38 -12.58
C VAL A 158 9.11 -2.46 -13.53
N VAL A 159 9.41 -2.35 -14.81
CA VAL A 159 8.48 -2.68 -15.89
C VAL A 159 9.08 -3.84 -16.67
N THR A 160 8.29 -4.88 -16.86
CA THR A 160 8.67 -6.03 -17.67
C THR A 160 7.74 -6.22 -18.87
N MET A 161 8.28 -6.76 -19.95
CA MET A 161 7.55 -7.16 -21.15
C MET A 161 8.14 -8.50 -21.62
N ASP A 162 7.30 -9.49 -21.89
CA ASP A 162 7.73 -10.85 -22.26
C ASP A 162 8.81 -11.45 -21.31
N GLY A 163 8.66 -11.16 -20.01
CA GLY A 163 9.59 -11.62 -18.98
C GLY A 163 10.94 -10.89 -18.91
N LYS A 164 11.18 -9.89 -19.76
CA LYS A 164 12.40 -9.07 -19.76
C LYS A 164 12.17 -7.74 -19.04
N ILE A 165 13.18 -7.24 -18.34
CA ILE A 165 13.11 -5.92 -17.69
C ILE A 165 13.37 -4.85 -18.75
N GLU A 166 12.35 -4.05 -19.04
CA GLU A 166 12.42 -2.92 -19.97
C GLU A 166 12.81 -1.63 -19.25
N GLN A 167 12.35 -1.46 -18.00
CA GLN A 167 12.59 -0.24 -17.25
C GLN A 167 12.77 -0.51 -15.76
N LYS A 168 13.66 0.28 -15.14
CA LYS A 168 13.74 0.50 -13.69
C LYS A 168 13.54 1.98 -13.44
N ALA A 169 12.62 2.32 -12.55
CA ALA A 169 12.28 3.71 -12.28
C ALA A 169 11.87 3.91 -10.82
N SER A 170 11.71 5.16 -10.45
CA SER A 170 11.29 5.57 -9.11
C SER A 170 10.34 6.73 -9.17
N ILE A 171 9.39 6.77 -8.24
CA ILE A 171 8.38 7.82 -8.11
C ILE A 171 8.41 8.35 -6.66
N PRO A 172 8.30 9.66 -6.43
CA PRO A 172 8.12 10.23 -5.11
C PRO A 172 6.81 9.75 -4.45
N LEU A 173 6.83 9.53 -3.14
CA LEU A 173 5.61 9.15 -2.40
C LEU A 173 4.68 10.36 -2.13
N ARG A 174 5.20 11.59 -2.24
CA ARG A 174 4.50 12.86 -1.98
C ARG A 174 4.50 13.77 -3.20
#